data_AF-A0A7K9HPU4-F1
#
_entry.id   AF-A0A7K9HPU4-F1
#
_cell.length_a   1.000
_cell.length_b   1.000
_cell.length_c   1.000
_cell.angle_alpha   90.00
_cell.angle_beta   90.00
_cell.angle_gamma   90.00
#
_symmetry.space_group_name_H-M   'P 1'
#
loop_
_entity.id
_entity.type
_entity.pdbx_description
1 polymer ?
#
loop_
_entity_poly.entity_id
_entity_poly.type
_entity_poly.pdbx_seq_one_letter_code
_entity_poly.pdbx_strand_id
1 'polypeptide(L)' 'PRPQQPKAVVLPTGSQLPCFHGSSTIRHLKERFHMSMTEEQLQLLIEQLVDGSMRSITTKLYDGFQYLTNGIM' A
#
# COMPACT_ATOMS: atom_id res chain seq x y z
N PRO A 1 28.43 -4.48 7.55
CA PRO A 1 27.05 -4.89 7.92
C PRO A 1 26.17 -4.95 6.66
N ARG A 2 25.78 -6.15 6.23
CA ARG A 2 24.97 -6.33 5.00
C ARG A 2 23.55 -5.80 5.23
N PRO A 3 22.94 -5.08 4.27
CA PRO A 3 21.53 -4.73 4.37
C PRO A 3 20.70 -6.00 4.47
N GLN A 4 19.81 -6.04 5.45
CA GLN A 4 18.99 -7.20 5.76
C GLN A 4 17.94 -7.32 4.64
N GLN A 5 18.18 -8.25 3.71
CA GLN A 5 17.26 -8.54 2.61
C GLN A 5 15.89 -8.90 3.20
N PRO A 6 14.80 -8.22 2.81
CA PRO A 6 13.48 -8.56 3.30
C PRO A 6 13.13 -9.98 2.85
N LYS A 7 12.48 -10.72 3.76
CA LYS A 7 11.98 -12.08 3.52
C LYS A 7 11.01 -12.00 2.34
N ALA A 8 11.44 -12.46 1.16
CA ALA A 8 10.65 -12.35 -0.05
C ALA A 8 9.35 -13.16 0.10
N VAL A 9 8.19 -12.49 0.11
CA VAL A 9 6.90 -13.14 -0.11
C VAL A 9 6.96 -13.77 -1.50
N VAL A 10 6.84 -15.10 -1.58
CA VAL A 10 6.81 -15.82 -2.85
C VAL A 10 5.49 -15.49 -3.53
N LEU A 11 5.56 -14.64 -4.55
CA LEU A 11 4.39 -14.24 -5.32
C LEU A 11 4.08 -15.33 -6.36
N PRO A 12 2.88 -15.93 -6.33
CA PRO A 12 2.53 -16.99 -7.26
C PRO A 12 2.40 -16.44 -8.67
N THR A 13 3.46 -16.58 -9.48
CA THR A 13 3.45 -16.38 -10.93
C THR A 13 2.61 -17.49 -11.56
N GLY A 14 1.29 -17.29 -11.59
CA GLY A 14 0.31 -18.31 -12.03
C GLY A 14 -0.96 -18.37 -11.17
N SER A 15 -1.14 -17.44 -10.23
CA SER A 15 -2.39 -17.32 -9.47
C SER A 15 -3.57 -17.03 -10.41
N GLN A 16 -4.66 -17.81 -10.30
CA GLN A 16 -5.92 -17.57 -11.02
C GLN A 16 -6.77 -16.46 -10.39
N LEU A 17 -6.25 -15.79 -9.37
CA LEU A 17 -6.94 -14.67 -8.75
C LEU A 17 -6.94 -13.46 -9.69
N PRO A 18 -8.11 -12.84 -9.97
CA PRO A 18 -8.21 -11.71 -10.89
C PRO A 18 -7.28 -10.54 -10.58
N CYS A 19 -6.98 -10.31 -9.29
CA CYS A 19 -6.08 -9.25 -8.84
C CYS A 19 -4.58 -9.52 -9.11
N PHE A 20 -4.22 -10.77 -9.42
CA PHE A 20 -2.88 -11.19 -9.82
C PHE A 20 -2.76 -11.44 -11.32
N HIS A 21 -3.82 -11.18 -12.09
CA HIS A 21 -3.74 -11.22 -13.55
C HIS A 21 -2.90 -10.04 -14.07
N GLY A 22 -1.78 -10.36 -14.69
CA GLY A 22 -0.83 -9.40 -15.25
C GLY A 22 0.44 -9.24 -14.41
N SER A 23 1.54 -8.92 -15.09
CA SER A 23 2.85 -8.71 -14.46
C SER A 23 2.95 -7.41 -13.65
N SER A 24 1.98 -6.50 -13.81
CA SER A 24 1.96 -5.19 -13.16
C SER A 24 1.75 -5.28 -11.64
N THR A 25 0.87 -6.17 -11.16
CA THR A 25 0.62 -6.34 -9.71
C THR A 25 1.89 -6.74 -8.96
N ILE A 26 2.63 -7.72 -9.50
CA ILE A 26 3.89 -8.20 -8.92
C ILE A 26 4.95 -7.08 -8.92
N ARG A 27 5.03 -6.33 -10.02
CA ARG A 27 5.94 -5.19 -10.14
C ARG A 27 5.63 -4.09 -9.12
N HIS A 28 4.37 -3.65 -9.05
CA HIS A 28 3.93 -2.62 -8.10
C HIS A 28 4.13 -3.06 -6.64
N LEU A 29 3.91 -4.34 -6.33
CA LEU A 29 4.16 -4.84 -4.99
C LEU A 29 5.66 -4.80 -4.66
N LYS A 30 6.53 -5.15 -5.60
CA LYS A 30 7.98 -5.04 -5.42
C LYS A 30 8.42 -3.59 -5.20
N GLU A 31 7.84 -2.65 -5.94
CA GLU A 31 8.14 -1.21 -5.83
C GLU A 31 7.81 -0.66 -4.44
N ARG A 32 6.76 -1.16 -3.79
CA ARG A 32 6.36 -0.77 -2.42
C ARG A 32 7.37 -1.09 -1.32
N PHE A 33 8.34 -1.96 -1.57
CA PHE A 33 9.38 -2.27 -0.57
C PHE A 33 10.49 -1.22 -0.54
N HIS A 34 10.54 -0.29 -1.49
CA HIS A 34 11.51 0.81 -1.50
C HIS A 34 12.97 0.36 -1.25
N MET A 35 13.40 -0.73 -1.91
CA MET A 35 14.69 -1.41 -1.67
C MET A 35 15.96 -0.55 -1.83
N SER A 36 15.83 0.64 -2.42
CA SER A 36 16.92 1.59 -2.65
C SER A 36 17.00 2.73 -1.63
N MET A 37 16.07 2.81 -0.67
CA MET A 37 16.04 3.85 0.37
C MET A 37 16.83 3.43 1.62
N THR A 38 17.35 4.40 2.35
CA THR A 38 17.90 4.17 3.71
C THR A 38 16.76 4.04 4.73
N GLU A 39 17.08 3.54 5.92
CA GLU A 39 16.09 3.34 6.99
C GLU A 39 15.46 4.67 7.43
N GLU A 40 16.26 5.74 7.50
CA GLU A 40 15.79 7.08 7.88
C GLU A 40 14.85 7.66 6.83
N GLN A 41 15.16 7.47 5.55
CA GLN A 41 14.30 7.90 4.44
C GLN A 41 12.99 7.11 4.42
N LEU A 42 13.05 5.81 4.71
CA LEU A 42 11.88 4.96 4.79
C LEU A 42 10.96 5.37 5.95
N GLN A 43 11.53 5.74 7.10
CA GLN A 43 10.74 6.21 8.24
C GLN A 43 9.95 7.49 7.89
N LEU A 44 10.62 8.49 7.29
CA LEU A 44 9.95 9.72 6.84
C LEU A 44 8.86 9.44 5.81
N LEU A 45 9.11 8.53 4.86
CA LEU A 45 8.12 8.13 3.87
C LEU A 45 6.88 7.50 4.53
N ILE A 46 7.08 6.60 5.50
CA ILE A 46 5.97 5.96 6.21
C ILE A 46 5.16 7.01 6.99
N GLU A 47 5.82 7.93 7.70
CA GLU A 47 5.14 9.01 8.41
C GLU A 47 4.29 9.86 7.45
N GLN A 48 4.83 10.20 6.27
CA GLN A 48 4.08 10.92 5.24
C GLN A 48 2.88 10.13 4.69
N LEU A 49 3.04 8.83 4.45
CA LEU A 49 1.94 7.97 3.99
C LEU A 49 0.81 7.88 5.02
N VAL A 50 1.15 7.79 6.30
CA VAL A 50 0.18 7.76 7.40
C VAL A 50 -0.54 9.10 7.50
N ASP A 51 0.19 10.21 7.55
CA ASP A 51 -0.40 11.54 7.70
C ASP A 51 -1.29 11.90 6.49
N GLY A 52 -0.85 11.56 5.27
CA GLY A 52 -1.65 11.72 4.06
C GLY A 52 -2.95 10.90 4.08
N SER A 53 -2.88 9.67 4.58
CA SER A 53 -4.07 8.81 4.73
C SER A 53 -5.04 9.36 5.77
N MET A 54 -4.54 9.86 6.91
CA MET A 54 -5.35 10.47 7.97
C MET A 54 -6.05 11.75 7.51
N ARG A 55 -5.41 12.52 6.62
CA ARG A 55 -5.93 13.80 6.09
C ARG A 55 -6.70 13.65 4.78
N SER A 56 -7.00 12.43 4.36
CA SER A 56 -7.76 12.16 3.15
C SER A 56 -9.16 12.76 3.23
N ILE A 57 -9.38 13.86 2.50
CA ILE A 57 -10.70 14.52 2.38
C ILE A 57 -11.72 13.56 1.75
N THR A 58 -11.29 12.78 0.76
CA THR A 58 -12.15 11.81 0.07
C THR A 58 -12.66 10.72 1.01
N THR A 59 -11.91 10.35 2.04
CA THR A 59 -12.37 9.41 3.08
C THR A 59 -13.56 10.02 3.83
N LYS A 60 -13.43 11.26 4.33
CA LYS A 60 -14.52 11.95 5.04
C LYS A 60 -15.76 12.16 4.17
N LEU A 61 -15.58 12.50 2.88
CA LEU A 61 -16.68 12.65 1.93
C LEU A 61 -17.39 11.32 1.68
N TYR A 62 -16.62 10.24 1.52
CA TYR A 62 -17.18 8.91 1.33
C TYR A 62 -17.94 8.43 2.57
N ASP A 63 -17.39 8.64 3.77
CA ASP A 63 -18.07 8.32 5.03
C ASP A 63 -19.39 9.09 5.15
N GLY A 64 -19.39 10.38 4.81
CA GLY A 64 -20.60 11.20 4.79
C GLY A 64 -21.63 10.71 3.76
N PHE A 65 -21.19 10.30 2.57
CA PHE A 65 -22.05 9.70 1.55
C PHE A 65 -22.65 8.36 2.04
N GLN A 66 -21.84 7.50 2.66
CA GLN A 66 -22.28 6.22 3.21
C GLN A 66 -23.28 6.42 4.34
N TYR A 67 -23.03 7.39 5.23
CA TYR A 67 -23.95 7.77 6.29
C TYR A 67 -25.29 8.23 5.71
N LEU A 68 -25.28 9.14 4.73
CA LEU A 68 -26.51 9.68 4.15
C LEU A 68 -27.29 8.65 3.33
N THR A 69 -26.59 7.80 2.58
CA THR A 69 -27.21 6.88 1.60
C THR A 69 -27.63 5.56 2.25
N ASN A 70 -26.78 5.02 3.13
CA ASN A 70 -26.93 3.68 3.67
C ASN A 70 -27.18 3.66 5.19
N GLY A 71 -27.10 4.81 5.89
CA GLY A 71 -27.38 4.91 7.32
C GLY A 71 -26.33 4.26 8.23
N ILE A 72 -25.13 3.98 7.70
CA ILE A 72 -24.06 3.28 8.42
C ILE A 72 -23.17 4.31 9.12
N MET A 73 -22.93 4.13 10.42
CA MET A 73 -21.99 4.89 11.25
C MET A 73 -20.84 4.00 11.68
#